data_AF-A0A5C3LY81-F1
#
_entry.id   AF-A0A5C3LY81-F1
#
_cell.length_a   1.000
_cell.length_b   1.000
_cell.length_c   1.000
_cell.angle_alpha   90.00
_cell.angle_beta   90.00
_cell.angle_gamma   90.00
#
_symmetry.space_group_name_H-M   'P 1'
#
loop_
_entity.id
_entity.type
_entity.pdbx_description
1 polymer ?
#
loop_
_entity_poly.entity_id
_entity_poly.type
_entity_poly.pdbx_seq_one_letter_code
_entity_poly.pdbx_strand_id
1 'polypeptide(L)'
;MPNPSVQQLPSEIIHTIVARVLADSLHRICFSTGNMKFELDALMTLSLVSHSFRAITLDVACKAFQLSETDIEKQPCLSIVQAIYLYLATFAAKFRVDAYDLDWSKTLTQQKFSWPSPVVLGYTLLVNSIALRRRTSSLKHPAGIFDITSKAIRLSLSRTEQICKFVRPEVMSTVLAGSVTREIKVFDCVTTIVESCRQLEEYGSLIKSYQFSDGVDNGPHTLTGNFHDALSKLENADALYSALCHREYGVEDCPIYNLPQTYHTIGQVHDITFPDDNYNLETRLRRLVKRWSAGCPFLNAGVN
;
A
#
# COMPACT_ATOMS: atom_id res chain seq x y z
N MET A 1 -36.33 -12.78 31.46
CA MET A 1 -34.89 -13.08 31.28
C MET A 1 -34.12 -11.81 31.54
N PRO A 2 -33.13 -11.77 32.44
CA PRO A 2 -32.37 -10.55 32.66
C PRO A 2 -31.53 -10.27 31.42
N ASN A 3 -31.60 -9.04 30.89
CA ASN A 3 -30.72 -8.59 29.82
C ASN A 3 -29.28 -8.80 30.25
N PRO A 4 -28.43 -9.53 29.49
CA PRO A 4 -27.02 -9.60 29.79
C PRO A 4 -26.46 -8.18 29.61
N SER A 5 -26.22 -7.49 30.73
CA SER A 5 -25.67 -6.15 30.68
C SER A 5 -24.21 -6.27 30.23
N VAL A 6 -23.81 -5.47 29.25
CA VAL A 6 -22.41 -5.34 28.76
C VAL A 6 -21.42 -5.10 29.92
N GLN A 7 -21.93 -4.65 31.08
CA GLN A 7 -21.20 -4.45 32.33
C GLN A 7 -20.72 -5.75 33.01
N GLN A 8 -21.19 -6.94 32.58
CA GLN A 8 -20.78 -8.24 33.12
C GLN A 8 -19.70 -8.94 32.28
N LEU A 9 -19.14 -8.28 31.25
CA LEU A 9 -18.11 -8.89 30.42
C LEU A 9 -16.79 -9.07 31.22
N PRO A 10 -16.11 -10.22 31.10
CA PRO A 10 -14.76 -10.42 31.63
C PRO A 10 -13.78 -9.37 31.12
N SER A 11 -12.82 -8.99 31.97
CA SER A 11 -11.78 -7.99 31.67
C SER A 11 -10.99 -8.31 30.40
N GLU A 12 -10.76 -9.58 30.11
CA GLU A 12 -10.00 -10.07 28.97
C GLU A 12 -10.74 -9.80 27.65
N ILE A 13 -12.07 -9.93 27.69
CA ILE A 13 -12.93 -9.63 26.53
C ILE A 13 -12.95 -8.12 26.30
N ILE A 14 -13.11 -7.32 27.36
CA ILE A 14 -13.09 -5.86 27.25
C ILE A 14 -11.73 -5.40 26.72
N HIS A 15 -10.61 -5.95 27.21
CA HIS A 15 -9.27 -5.64 26.72
C HIS A 15 -9.10 -5.96 25.24
N THR A 16 -9.56 -7.13 24.79
CA THR A 16 -9.49 -7.50 23.37
C THR A 16 -10.32 -6.57 22.49
N ILE A 17 -11.55 -6.25 22.90
CA ILE A 17 -12.44 -5.31 22.19
C ILE A 17 -11.77 -3.95 22.08
N VAL A 18 -11.32 -3.38 23.20
CA VAL A 18 -10.70 -2.05 23.25
C VAL A 18 -9.43 -2.01 22.39
N ALA A 19 -8.54 -2.99 22.53
CA ALA A 19 -7.32 -3.06 21.75
C ALA A 19 -7.60 -3.16 20.25
N ARG A 20 -8.63 -3.92 19.86
CA ARG A 20 -9.02 -4.04 18.46
C ARG A 20 -9.64 -2.76 17.91
N VAL A 21 -10.56 -2.13 18.64
CA VAL A 21 -11.18 -0.87 18.24
C VAL A 21 -10.12 0.22 18.06
N LEU A 22 -9.19 0.36 19.03
CA LEU A 22 -8.10 1.33 18.92
C LEU A 22 -7.16 1.02 17.75
N ALA A 23 -6.84 -0.26 17.50
CA ALA A 23 -6.03 -0.66 16.35
C ALA A 23 -6.70 -0.30 15.02
N ASP A 24 -7.98 -0.64 14.87
CA ASP A 24 -8.76 -0.39 13.65
C ASP A 24 -9.00 1.11 13.45
N SER A 25 -9.29 1.86 14.51
CA SER A 25 -9.40 3.32 14.45
C SER A 25 -8.09 3.97 14.00
N LEU A 26 -6.96 3.57 14.60
CA LEU A 26 -5.64 4.05 14.22
C LEU A 26 -5.30 3.72 12.75
N HIS A 27 -5.67 2.54 12.29
CA HIS A 27 -5.48 2.15 10.90
C HIS A 27 -6.34 3.02 9.96
N ARG A 28 -7.63 3.18 10.27
CA ARG A 28 -8.58 3.96 9.47
C ARG A 28 -8.20 5.44 9.38
N ILE A 29 -7.79 6.07 10.49
CA ILE A 29 -7.34 7.47 10.43
C ILE A 29 -6.09 7.64 9.57
N CYS A 30 -5.29 6.58 9.37
CA CYS A 30 -4.09 6.57 8.52
C CYS A 30 -4.40 6.28 7.04
N PHE A 31 -5.48 5.58 6.70
CA PHE A 31 -5.68 5.13 5.31
C PHE A 31 -7.01 5.50 4.67
N SER A 32 -8.03 5.91 5.44
CA SER A 32 -9.37 6.14 4.91
C SER A 32 -9.66 7.60 4.55
N THR A 33 -10.47 7.80 3.51
CA THR A 33 -10.89 9.12 3.01
C THR A 33 -12.26 9.55 3.54
N GLY A 34 -12.94 8.68 4.29
CA GLY A 34 -14.26 8.95 4.86
C GLY A 34 -14.26 9.88 6.08
N ASN A 35 -15.43 10.01 6.71
CA ASN A 35 -15.56 10.71 7.98
C ASN A 35 -14.90 9.91 9.11
N MET A 36 -13.86 10.47 9.75
CA MET A 36 -13.08 9.84 10.84
C MET A 36 -13.45 10.32 12.23
N LYS A 37 -14.61 10.99 12.40
CA LYS A 37 -14.96 11.59 13.70
C LYS A 37 -14.94 10.56 14.83
N PHE A 38 -15.54 9.39 14.60
CA PHE A 38 -15.53 8.32 15.60
C PHE A 38 -14.11 7.84 15.88
N GLU A 39 -13.31 7.58 14.85
CA GLU A 39 -11.96 7.05 15.01
C GLU A 39 -11.02 8.01 15.75
N LEU A 40 -11.17 9.33 15.55
CA LEU A 40 -10.44 10.35 16.30
C LEU A 40 -10.88 10.43 17.76
N ASP A 41 -12.15 10.19 18.03
CA ASP A 41 -12.75 10.23 19.38
C ASP A 41 -12.83 8.84 20.05
N ALA A 42 -12.30 7.78 19.44
CA ALA A 42 -12.51 6.40 19.85
C ALA A 42 -12.05 6.16 21.29
N LEU A 43 -10.88 6.68 21.65
CA LEU A 43 -10.32 6.59 23.01
C LEU A 43 -11.21 7.27 24.05
N MET A 44 -11.71 8.47 23.73
CA MET A 44 -12.62 9.22 24.61
C MET A 44 -13.95 8.51 24.77
N THR A 45 -14.51 8.04 23.66
CA THR A 45 -15.80 7.34 23.62
C THR A 45 -15.74 6.07 24.46
N LEU A 46 -14.70 5.24 24.27
CA LEU A 46 -14.51 4.02 25.07
C LEU A 46 -14.32 4.33 26.55
N SER A 47 -13.59 5.40 26.88
CA SER A 47 -13.34 5.81 28.28
C SER A 47 -14.59 6.30 29.03
N LEU A 48 -15.67 6.62 28.31
CA LEU A 48 -16.93 7.10 28.89
C LEU A 48 -17.97 5.98 29.06
N VAL A 49 -17.72 4.76 28.57
CA VAL A 49 -18.69 3.65 28.62
C VAL A 49 -18.92 3.15 30.05
N SER A 50 -17.85 2.96 30.83
CA SER A 50 -17.89 2.53 32.23
C SER A 50 -16.52 2.68 32.90
N HIS A 51 -16.45 2.54 34.23
CA HIS A 51 -15.18 2.54 34.95
C HIS A 51 -14.21 1.45 34.48
N SER A 52 -14.69 0.23 34.21
CA SER A 52 -13.86 -0.87 33.72
C SER A 52 -13.31 -0.58 32.32
N PHE A 53 -14.15 -0.07 31.42
CA PHE A 53 -13.72 0.34 30.08
C PHE A 53 -12.69 1.46 30.15
N ARG A 54 -12.89 2.45 31.02
CA ARG A 54 -11.93 3.54 31.21
C ARG A 54 -10.56 3.02 31.65
N ALA A 55 -10.51 2.19 32.67
CA ALA A 55 -9.26 1.64 33.19
C ALA A 55 -8.51 0.84 32.10
N ILE A 56 -9.21 -0.05 31.41
CA ILE A 56 -8.63 -0.88 30.34
C ILE A 56 -8.22 -0.05 29.13
N THR A 57 -9.01 0.96 28.74
CA THR A 57 -8.69 1.86 27.62
C THR A 57 -7.42 2.63 27.87
N LEU A 58 -7.24 3.16 29.08
CA LEU A 58 -6.02 3.85 29.47
C LEU A 58 -4.81 2.90 29.52
N ASP A 59 -4.97 1.70 30.09
CA ASP A 59 -3.91 0.69 30.14
C ASP A 59 -3.42 0.27 28.74
N VAL A 60 -4.36 -0.05 27.83
CA VAL A 60 -4.07 -0.39 26.43
C VAL A 60 -3.34 0.76 25.74
N ALA A 61 -3.82 1.99 25.92
CA ALA A 61 -3.25 3.18 25.31
C ALA A 61 -1.82 3.46 25.82
N CYS A 62 -1.59 3.39 27.14
CA CYS A 62 -0.27 3.57 27.71
C CYS A 62 0.73 2.52 27.19
N LYS A 63 0.31 1.25 27.11
CA LYS A 63 1.13 0.17 26.53
C LYS A 63 1.42 0.37 25.05
N ALA A 64 0.43 0.84 24.29
CA ALA A 64 0.56 1.06 22.85
C ALA A 64 1.51 2.19 22.48
N PHE A 65 1.36 3.30 23.19
CA PHE A 65 2.16 4.50 22.95
C PHE A 65 3.40 4.58 23.84
N GLN A 66 3.68 3.53 24.62
CA GLN A 66 4.80 3.44 25.57
C GLN A 66 4.92 4.70 26.44
N LEU A 67 3.78 5.15 26.97
CA LEU A 67 3.72 6.34 27.81
C LEU A 67 4.31 6.02 29.19
N SER A 68 5.33 6.78 29.60
CA SER A 68 5.91 6.65 30.93
C SER A 68 5.05 7.37 31.98
N GLU A 69 5.23 7.01 33.25
CA GLU A 69 4.57 7.71 34.36
C GLU A 69 4.88 9.22 34.34
N THR A 70 6.12 9.58 34.01
CA THR A 70 6.54 10.99 33.90
C THR A 70 5.83 11.77 32.79
N ASP A 71 5.30 11.07 31.77
CA ASP A 71 4.58 11.69 30.66
C ASP A 71 3.14 12.00 31.07
N ILE A 72 2.56 11.04 31.79
CA ILE A 72 1.20 11.11 32.32
C ILE A 72 1.10 12.18 33.42
N GLU A 73 2.16 12.38 34.20
CA GLU A 73 2.27 13.48 35.18
C GLU A 73 2.27 14.86 34.51
N LYS A 74 2.94 14.99 33.36
CA LYS A 74 3.02 16.26 32.62
C LYS A 74 1.74 16.57 31.86
N GLN A 75 1.10 15.54 31.30
CA GLN A 75 -0.10 15.69 30.50
C GLN A 75 -1.01 14.44 30.60
N PRO A 76 -2.34 14.60 30.70
CA PRO A 76 -3.25 13.45 30.75
C PRO A 76 -3.07 12.52 29.53
N CYS A 77 -3.02 11.21 29.78
CA CYS A 77 -2.87 10.17 28.75
C CYS A 77 -3.83 10.36 27.56
N LEU A 78 -5.10 10.66 27.84
CA LEU A 78 -6.12 10.90 26.81
C LEU A 78 -5.71 12.02 25.84
N SER A 79 -5.17 13.12 26.38
CA SER A 79 -4.73 14.27 25.57
C SER A 79 -3.50 13.95 24.74
N ILE A 80 -2.55 13.18 25.29
CA ILE A 80 -1.35 12.74 24.55
C ILE A 80 -1.76 11.88 23.36
N VAL A 81 -2.61 10.87 23.60
CA VAL A 81 -3.00 9.93 22.55
C VAL A 81 -3.88 10.59 21.49
N GLN A 82 -4.77 11.51 21.89
CA GLN A 82 -5.53 12.31 20.93
C GLN A 82 -4.62 13.14 20.02
N ALA A 83 -3.56 13.74 20.58
CA ALA A 83 -2.57 14.47 19.79
C ALA A 83 -1.81 13.55 18.81
N ILE A 84 -1.49 12.31 19.23
CA ILE A 84 -0.88 11.30 18.36
C ILE A 84 -1.83 10.90 17.21
N TYR A 85 -3.11 10.66 17.50
CA TYR A 85 -4.12 10.33 16.48
C TYR A 85 -4.25 11.46 15.47
N LEU A 86 -4.36 12.71 15.95
CA LEU A 86 -4.45 13.88 15.08
C LEU A 86 -3.18 14.04 14.23
N TYR A 87 -2.00 13.82 14.83
CA TYR A 87 -0.73 13.86 14.11
C TYR A 87 -0.71 12.83 12.97
N LEU A 88 -1.01 11.56 13.25
CA LEU A 88 -0.99 10.49 12.23
C LEU A 88 -2.05 10.71 11.15
N ALA A 89 -3.24 11.16 11.52
CA ALA A 89 -4.30 11.51 10.59
C ALA A 89 -3.85 12.63 9.64
N THR A 90 -3.28 13.71 10.19
CA THR A 90 -2.77 14.85 9.42
C THR A 90 -1.59 14.45 8.55
N PHE A 91 -0.66 13.67 9.11
CA PHE A 91 0.50 13.16 8.40
C PHE A 91 0.08 12.34 7.18
N ALA A 92 -0.85 11.41 7.36
CA ALA A 92 -1.32 10.56 6.28
C ALA A 92 -2.19 11.32 5.27
N ALA A 93 -3.01 12.28 5.70
CA ALA A 93 -3.80 13.11 4.79
C ALA A 93 -2.94 13.84 3.75
N LYS A 94 -1.74 14.31 4.12
CA LYS A 94 -0.77 14.94 3.19
C LYS A 94 -0.38 14.06 2.01
N PHE A 95 -0.50 12.74 2.16
CA PHE A 95 -0.06 11.76 1.17
C PHE A 95 -1.23 11.07 0.45
N ARG A 96 -2.49 11.41 0.78
CA ARG A 96 -3.68 10.84 0.13
C ARG A 96 -4.13 11.58 -1.14
N VAL A 97 -3.71 12.83 -1.35
CA VAL A 97 -4.14 13.68 -2.48
C VAL A 97 -2.95 14.46 -3.04
N ASP A 98 -2.88 14.62 -4.36
CA ASP A 98 -2.08 15.66 -5.01
C ASP A 98 -2.53 17.02 -4.45
N ALA A 99 -1.79 17.52 -3.47
CA ALA A 99 -2.18 18.61 -2.60
C ALA A 99 -2.42 19.94 -3.36
N TYR A 100 -3.60 20.08 -3.94
CA TYR A 100 -4.27 21.34 -4.13
C TYR A 100 -5.44 21.38 -3.14
N ASP A 101 -5.56 22.48 -2.41
CA ASP A 101 -6.76 22.87 -1.66
C ASP A 101 -6.95 22.52 -0.18
N LEU A 102 -5.88 22.32 0.61
CA LEU A 102 -5.97 22.61 2.06
C LEU A 102 -4.71 23.31 2.58
N ASP A 103 -4.92 24.47 3.19
CA ASP A 103 -3.88 25.28 3.84
C ASP A 103 -3.46 24.65 5.18
N TRP A 104 -2.76 23.52 5.11
CA TRP A 104 -2.23 22.75 6.24
C TRP A 104 -1.04 23.44 6.94
N SER A 105 -0.60 24.59 6.44
CA SER A 105 0.49 25.39 7.00
C SER A 105 0.21 25.83 8.45
N LYS A 106 -1.08 25.93 8.83
CA LYS A 106 -1.51 26.33 10.18
C LYS A 106 -1.54 25.20 11.21
N THR A 107 -1.54 23.93 10.78
CA THR A 107 -1.68 22.77 11.70
C THR A 107 -0.35 22.11 12.07
N LEU A 108 0.74 22.46 11.39
CA LEU A 108 2.04 21.77 11.51
C LEU A 108 3.20 22.63 12.00
N THR A 109 2.92 23.84 12.47
CA THR A 109 3.89 24.57 13.27
C THR A 109 4.17 23.80 14.57
N GLN A 110 5.27 23.05 14.53
CA GLN A 110 6.16 22.81 15.67
C GLN A 110 5.72 21.87 16.81
N GLN A 111 4.91 20.83 16.57
CA GLN A 111 4.90 19.71 17.52
C GLN A 111 6.09 18.77 17.26
N LYS A 112 7.25 19.12 17.83
CA LYS A 112 8.32 18.15 18.10
C LYS A 112 7.77 17.12 19.08
N PHE A 113 7.23 16.02 18.58
CA PHE A 113 6.86 14.88 19.42
C PHE A 113 8.14 14.24 19.96
N SER A 114 8.31 14.28 21.28
CA SER A 114 9.43 13.66 21.99
C SER A 114 9.25 12.14 22.22
N TRP A 115 8.16 11.54 21.73
CA TRP A 115 7.75 10.18 22.07
C TRP A 115 7.62 9.28 20.82
N PRO A 116 8.71 8.81 20.20
CA PRO A 116 8.59 7.89 19.08
C PRO A 116 8.28 6.48 19.59
N SER A 117 7.00 6.21 19.89
CA SER A 117 6.56 4.83 20.18
C SER A 117 6.68 3.97 18.92
N PRO A 118 6.92 2.64 19.05
CA PRO A 118 6.96 1.73 17.91
C PRO A 118 5.72 1.79 17.02
N VAL A 119 4.55 2.00 17.62
CA VAL A 119 3.28 2.16 16.89
C VAL A 119 3.33 3.38 15.97
N VAL A 120 3.72 4.54 16.50
CA VAL A 120 3.76 5.80 15.73
C VAL A 120 4.81 5.72 14.64
N LEU A 121 6.00 5.17 14.94
CA LEU A 121 7.06 4.96 13.96
C LEU A 121 6.61 4.01 12.84
N GLY A 122 5.96 2.91 13.21
CA GLY A 122 5.48 1.91 12.27
C GLY A 122 4.45 2.48 11.28
N TYR A 123 3.43 3.18 11.77
CA TYR A 123 2.43 3.82 10.91
C TYR A 123 3.04 4.93 10.05
N THR A 124 3.93 5.75 10.60
CA THR A 124 4.63 6.81 9.85
C THR A 124 5.44 6.24 8.69
N LEU A 125 6.22 5.17 8.93
CA LEU A 125 7.00 4.51 7.89
C LEU A 125 6.12 3.81 6.86
N LEU A 126 5.03 3.15 7.29
CA LEU A 126 4.08 2.51 6.38
C LEU A 126 3.42 3.53 5.44
N VAL A 127 2.88 4.62 6.00
CA VAL A 127 2.27 5.71 5.23
C VAL A 127 3.27 6.31 4.25
N ASN A 128 4.51 6.57 4.69
CA ASN A 128 5.58 7.05 3.82
C ASN A 128 5.90 6.07 2.68
N SER A 129 5.94 4.77 2.98
CA SER A 129 6.27 3.74 1.98
C SER A 129 5.18 3.65 0.91
N ILE A 130 3.90 3.67 1.33
CA ILE A 130 2.75 3.73 0.41
C ILE A 130 2.78 4.99 -0.44
N ALA A 131 3.05 6.14 0.18
CA ALA A 131 3.13 7.43 -0.51
C ALA A 131 4.25 7.45 -1.56
N LEU A 132 5.44 6.97 -1.18
CA LEU A 132 6.58 6.83 -2.09
C LEU A 132 6.25 5.87 -3.23
N ARG A 133 5.70 4.69 -2.93
CA ARG A 133 5.28 3.73 -3.97
C ARG A 133 4.34 4.39 -4.97
N ARG A 134 3.30 5.07 -4.49
CA ARG A 134 2.30 5.74 -5.37
C ARG A 134 2.93 6.83 -6.24
N ARG A 135 3.83 7.64 -5.68
CA ARG A 135 4.55 8.69 -6.44
C ARG A 135 5.51 8.11 -7.47
N THR A 136 6.25 7.07 -7.10
CA THR A 136 7.16 6.35 -8.01
C THR A 136 6.40 5.61 -9.11
N SER A 137 5.19 5.15 -8.80
CA SER A 137 4.27 4.50 -9.74
C SER A 137 3.60 5.50 -10.69
N SER A 138 3.33 6.73 -10.25
CA SER A 138 2.65 7.77 -11.02
C SER A 138 3.63 8.60 -11.87
N LEU A 139 3.98 8.07 -13.04
CA LEU A 139 4.55 8.71 -14.25
C LEU A 139 5.22 10.11 -14.14
N LYS A 140 6.55 10.09 -14.36
CA LYS A 140 7.44 11.07 -15.05
C LYS A 140 8.92 10.84 -14.73
N HIS A 141 9.25 9.83 -13.93
CA HIS A 141 10.62 9.56 -13.53
C HIS A 141 11.33 8.57 -14.48
N PRO A 142 12.60 8.83 -14.87
CA PRO A 142 13.42 7.87 -15.60
C PRO A 142 13.50 6.51 -14.89
N ALA A 143 13.63 5.41 -15.65
CA ALA A 143 13.70 4.05 -15.11
C ALA A 143 14.74 3.87 -13.98
N GLY A 144 15.87 4.58 -14.04
CA GLY A 144 16.90 4.53 -12.98
C GLY A 144 16.44 5.08 -11.62
N ILE A 145 15.46 6.00 -11.58
CA ILE A 145 14.87 6.49 -10.33
C ILE A 145 13.97 5.42 -9.72
N PHE A 146 13.22 4.68 -10.54
CA PHE A 146 12.38 3.59 -10.07
C PHE A 146 13.19 2.53 -9.30
N ASP A 147 14.35 2.12 -9.82
CA ASP A 147 15.20 1.12 -9.17
C ASP A 147 15.74 1.58 -7.81
N ILE A 148 16.19 2.84 -7.74
CA ILE A 148 16.71 3.43 -6.49
C ILE A 148 15.59 3.57 -5.47
N THR A 149 14.44 4.13 -5.86
CA THR A 149 13.31 4.31 -4.95
C THR A 149 12.70 2.98 -4.53
N SER A 150 12.69 1.98 -5.41
CA SER A 150 12.21 0.63 -5.09
C SER A 150 13.02 -0.02 -3.96
N LYS A 151 14.35 0.10 -4.00
CA LYS A 151 15.22 -0.36 -2.91
C LYS A 151 14.92 0.35 -1.60
N ALA A 152 14.70 1.66 -1.64
CA ALA A 152 14.37 2.46 -0.47
C ALA A 152 13.00 2.08 0.13
N ILE A 153 11.98 1.88 -0.70
CA ILE A 153 10.65 1.42 -0.29
C ILE A 153 10.75 0.04 0.39
N ARG A 154 11.44 -0.91 -0.24
CA ARG A 154 11.61 -2.27 0.32
C ARG A 154 12.32 -2.24 1.68
N LEU A 155 13.38 -1.44 1.80
CA LEU A 155 14.09 -1.27 3.06
C LEU A 155 13.19 -0.65 4.15
N SER A 156 12.39 0.35 3.79
CA SER A 156 11.42 0.99 4.69
C SER A 156 10.35 0.02 5.17
N LEU A 157 9.77 -0.78 4.27
CA LEU A 157 8.78 -1.81 4.62
C LEU A 157 9.37 -2.90 5.51
N SER A 158 10.58 -3.38 5.21
CA SER A 158 11.27 -4.37 6.05
C SER A 158 11.56 -3.83 7.46
N ARG A 159 11.99 -2.56 7.58
CA ARG A 159 12.15 -1.90 8.88
C ARG A 159 10.81 -1.78 9.62
N THR A 160 9.73 -1.46 8.90
CA THR A 160 8.39 -1.37 9.49
C THR A 160 7.94 -2.72 10.04
N GLU A 161 8.18 -3.82 9.32
CA GLU A 161 7.92 -5.18 9.77
C GLU A 161 8.71 -5.54 11.04
N GLN A 162 9.98 -5.14 11.13
CA GLN A 162 10.79 -5.31 12.34
C GLN A 162 10.22 -4.52 13.53
N ILE A 163 9.78 -3.28 13.28
CA ILE A 163 9.16 -2.42 14.31
C ILE A 163 7.87 -3.03 14.87
N CYS A 164 7.08 -3.72 14.05
CA CYS A 164 5.84 -4.38 14.49
C CYS A 164 6.07 -5.34 15.67
N LYS A 165 7.25 -5.97 15.77
CA LYS A 165 7.60 -6.90 16.86
C LYS A 165 7.67 -6.22 18.24
N PHE A 166 7.87 -4.90 18.26
CA PHE A 166 7.95 -4.11 19.49
C PHE A 166 6.63 -3.41 19.83
N VAL A 167 5.61 -3.52 18.97
CA VAL A 167 4.29 -2.95 19.20
C VAL A 167 3.53 -3.80 20.22
N ARG A 168 3.00 -3.12 21.24
CA ARG A 168 2.07 -3.70 22.22
C ARG A 168 0.75 -2.92 22.19
N PRO A 169 -0.36 -3.48 22.67
CA PRO A 169 -0.59 -4.92 22.82
C PRO A 169 -0.52 -5.64 21.46
N GLU A 170 -0.41 -6.98 21.48
CA GLU A 170 -0.21 -7.82 20.29
C GLU A 170 -1.29 -7.64 19.21
N VAL A 171 -2.52 -7.32 19.60
CA VAL A 171 -3.62 -7.02 18.67
C VAL A 171 -3.26 -5.84 17.74
N MET A 172 -2.62 -4.78 18.27
CA MET A 172 -2.18 -3.64 17.46
C MET A 172 -1.04 -4.01 16.53
N SER A 173 -0.11 -4.85 17.01
CA SER A 173 0.98 -5.39 16.19
C SER A 173 0.43 -6.19 15.02
N THR A 174 -0.58 -7.05 15.26
CA THR A 174 -1.20 -7.90 14.24
C THR A 174 -1.86 -7.07 13.13
N VAL A 175 -2.60 -6.01 13.47
CA VAL A 175 -3.24 -5.11 12.49
C VAL A 175 -2.20 -4.39 11.64
N LEU A 176 -1.17 -3.81 12.28
CA LEU A 176 -0.10 -3.12 11.57
C LEU A 176 0.69 -4.08 10.68
N ALA A 177 1.10 -5.24 11.21
CA ALA A 177 1.85 -6.25 10.49
C ALA A 177 1.08 -6.77 9.26
N GLY A 178 -0.23 -7.05 9.41
CA GLY A 178 -1.07 -7.45 8.28
C GLY A 178 -1.11 -6.39 7.17
N SER A 179 -1.13 -5.11 7.57
CA SER A 179 -1.08 -3.97 6.63
C SER A 179 0.26 -3.87 5.92
N VAL A 180 1.37 -4.06 6.64
CA VAL A 180 2.73 -4.08 6.08
C VAL A 180 2.90 -5.25 5.11
N THR A 181 2.45 -6.45 5.48
CA THR A 181 2.52 -7.64 4.62
C THR A 181 1.71 -7.44 3.33
N ARG A 182 0.52 -6.84 3.42
CA ARG A 182 -0.27 -6.50 2.23
C ARG A 182 0.50 -5.54 1.33
N GLU A 183 1.03 -4.46 1.90
CA GLU A 183 1.76 -3.45 1.14
C GLU A 183 3.04 -4.01 0.49
N ILE A 184 3.75 -4.90 1.18
CA ILE A 184 4.86 -5.67 0.61
C ILE A 184 4.42 -6.45 -0.63
N LYS A 185 3.30 -7.17 -0.57
CA LYS A 185 2.77 -7.93 -1.70
C LYS A 185 2.38 -7.02 -2.87
N VAL A 186 1.73 -5.89 -2.59
CA VAL A 186 1.37 -4.89 -3.61
C VAL A 186 2.63 -4.37 -4.29
N PHE A 187 3.65 -4.01 -3.51
CA PHE A 187 4.91 -3.52 -4.01
C PHE A 187 5.65 -4.57 -4.86
N ASP A 188 5.66 -5.84 -4.44
CA ASP A 188 6.28 -6.93 -5.20
C ASP A 188 5.58 -7.17 -6.55
N CYS A 189 4.24 -7.01 -6.60
CA CYS A 189 3.50 -7.04 -7.85
C CYS A 189 3.92 -5.89 -8.79
N VAL A 190 4.01 -4.65 -8.27
CA VAL A 190 4.44 -3.48 -9.04
C VAL A 190 5.83 -3.68 -9.63
N THR A 191 6.80 -4.14 -8.84
CA THR A 191 8.16 -4.39 -9.34
C THR A 191 8.18 -5.50 -10.38
N THR A 192 7.38 -6.56 -10.19
CA THR A 192 7.29 -7.67 -11.15
C THR A 192 6.69 -7.22 -12.48
N ILE A 193 5.66 -6.37 -12.44
CA ILE A 193 5.03 -5.79 -13.63
C ILE A 193 6.04 -4.96 -14.43
N VAL A 194 6.74 -4.03 -13.77
CA VAL A 194 7.72 -3.15 -14.42
C VAL A 194 8.86 -3.96 -15.04
N GLU A 195 9.42 -4.92 -14.30
CA GLU A 195 10.49 -5.78 -14.79
C GLU A 195 10.03 -6.66 -15.97
N SER A 196 8.82 -7.22 -15.88
CA SER A 196 8.27 -8.02 -16.98
C SER A 196 8.03 -7.16 -18.23
N CYS A 197 7.58 -5.92 -18.08
CA CYS A 197 7.45 -4.99 -19.20
C CYS A 197 8.81 -4.68 -19.85
N ARG A 198 9.84 -4.41 -19.05
CA ARG A 198 11.20 -4.20 -19.56
C ARG A 198 11.72 -5.40 -20.36
N GLN A 199 11.48 -6.62 -19.86
CA GLN A 199 11.85 -7.86 -20.56
C GLN A 199 11.07 -8.03 -21.88
N LEU A 200 9.77 -7.74 -21.88
CA LEU A 200 8.94 -7.81 -23.08
C LEU A 200 9.40 -6.80 -24.15
N GLU A 201 9.78 -5.59 -23.76
CA GLU A 201 10.33 -4.58 -24.66
C GLU A 201 11.65 -5.04 -25.31
N GLU A 202 12.56 -5.60 -24.51
CA GLU A 202 13.83 -6.14 -24.98
C GLU A 202 13.63 -7.30 -25.96
N TYR A 203 12.88 -8.34 -25.55
CA TYR A 203 12.61 -9.50 -26.40
C TYR A 203 11.80 -9.12 -27.63
N GLY A 204 10.82 -8.22 -27.49
CA GLY A 204 10.02 -7.75 -28.60
C GLY A 204 10.85 -6.99 -29.65
N SER A 205 11.79 -6.15 -29.20
CA SER A 205 12.73 -5.45 -30.09
C SER A 205 13.64 -6.43 -30.83
N LEU A 206 14.14 -7.46 -30.14
CA LEU A 206 14.95 -8.51 -30.75
C LEU A 206 14.14 -9.31 -31.78
N ILE A 207 12.93 -9.76 -31.44
CA ILE A 207 12.04 -10.49 -32.36
C ILE A 207 11.78 -9.68 -33.62
N LYS A 208 11.45 -8.38 -33.50
CA LYS A 208 11.28 -7.49 -34.67
C LYS A 208 12.56 -7.45 -35.52
N SER A 209 13.73 -7.31 -34.90
CA SER A 209 15.00 -7.27 -35.65
C SER A 209 15.28 -8.58 -36.42
N TYR A 210 14.95 -9.73 -35.84
CA TYR A 210 15.09 -11.04 -36.50
C TYR A 210 14.12 -11.24 -37.66
N GLN A 211 12.90 -10.68 -37.60
CA GLN A 211 11.94 -10.75 -38.71
C GLN A 211 12.42 -10.03 -39.97
N PHE A 212 13.35 -9.08 -39.85
CA PHE A 212 13.97 -8.39 -40.98
C PHE A 212 15.28 -9.03 -41.47
N SER A 213 15.75 -10.09 -40.79
CA SER A 213 16.94 -10.84 -41.20
C SER A 213 16.56 -12.23 -41.72
N ASP A 214 16.92 -12.56 -42.97
CA ASP A 214 16.65 -13.85 -43.65
C ASP A 214 17.43 -15.05 -43.06
N GLY A 215 17.62 -15.12 -41.74
CA GLY A 215 18.59 -16.01 -41.07
C GLY A 215 17.99 -17.29 -40.45
N VAL A 216 18.55 -18.44 -40.86
CA VAL A 216 18.28 -19.82 -40.41
C VAL A 216 18.87 -20.12 -39.03
N ASP A 217 18.36 -19.49 -37.97
CA ASP A 217 18.83 -19.76 -36.60
C ASP A 217 17.68 -20.16 -35.66
N ASN A 218 17.98 -20.98 -34.64
CA ASN A 218 17.05 -21.36 -33.55
C ASN A 218 16.78 -20.20 -32.55
N GLY A 219 17.38 -19.02 -32.77
CA GLY A 219 17.21 -17.81 -31.97
C GLY A 219 15.75 -17.34 -31.79
N PRO A 220 14.89 -17.34 -32.83
CA PRO A 220 13.50 -16.91 -32.74
C PRO A 220 12.67 -17.76 -31.77
N HIS A 221 12.91 -19.07 -31.70
CA HIS A 221 12.18 -19.95 -30.78
C HIS A 221 12.53 -19.70 -29.31
N THR A 222 13.82 -19.52 -29.01
CA THR A 222 14.28 -19.19 -27.64
C THR A 222 13.74 -17.83 -27.19
N LEU A 223 13.74 -16.82 -28.08
CA LEU A 223 13.18 -15.49 -27.79
C LEU A 223 11.67 -15.55 -27.56
N THR A 224 10.94 -16.36 -28.33
CA THR A 224 9.50 -16.56 -28.15
C THR A 224 9.17 -17.23 -26.82
N GLY A 225 9.99 -18.21 -26.39
CA GLY A 225 9.89 -18.82 -25.05
C GLY A 225 10.17 -17.83 -23.92
N ASN A 226 11.22 -17.00 -24.04
CA ASN A 226 11.51 -15.96 -23.04
C ASN A 226 10.41 -14.89 -22.98
N PHE A 227 9.85 -14.52 -24.13
CA PHE A 227 8.70 -13.61 -24.22
C PHE A 227 7.46 -14.22 -23.54
N HIS A 228 7.21 -15.52 -23.75
CA HIS A 228 6.15 -16.26 -23.05
C HIS A 228 6.31 -16.19 -21.52
N ASP A 229 7.52 -16.43 -21.01
CA ASP A 229 7.78 -16.42 -19.57
C ASP A 229 7.59 -15.02 -18.97
N ALA A 230 8.09 -13.98 -19.65
CA ALA A 230 7.89 -12.59 -19.24
C ALA A 230 6.41 -12.19 -19.24
N LEU A 231 5.66 -12.58 -20.28
CA LEU A 231 4.22 -12.31 -20.36
C LEU A 231 3.44 -13.05 -19.27
N SER A 232 3.82 -14.29 -18.96
CA SER A 232 3.18 -15.08 -17.90
C SER A 232 3.44 -14.47 -16.51
N LYS A 233 4.65 -13.96 -16.25
CA LYS A 233 4.95 -13.21 -15.01
C LYS A 233 4.11 -11.95 -14.92
N LEU A 234 3.99 -11.20 -16.02
CA LEU A 234 3.19 -9.99 -16.09
C LEU A 234 1.71 -10.27 -15.78
N GLU A 235 1.11 -11.28 -16.43
CA GLU A 235 -0.29 -11.64 -16.23
C GLU A 235 -0.58 -12.10 -14.79
N ASN A 236 0.32 -12.89 -14.20
CA ASN A 236 0.20 -13.34 -12.82
C ASN A 236 0.28 -12.16 -11.84
N ALA A 237 1.23 -11.24 -12.06
CA ALA A 237 1.39 -10.05 -11.23
C ALA A 237 0.20 -9.08 -11.38
N ASP A 238 -0.35 -8.90 -12.59
CA ASP A 238 -1.57 -8.11 -12.87
C ASP A 238 -2.77 -8.65 -12.10
N ALA A 239 -2.98 -9.97 -12.13
CA ALA A 239 -4.07 -10.63 -11.42
C ALA A 239 -3.94 -10.47 -9.88
N LEU A 240 -2.74 -10.68 -9.35
CA LEU A 240 -2.46 -10.51 -7.92
C LEU A 240 -2.62 -9.05 -7.48
N TYR A 241 -2.08 -8.11 -8.26
CA TYR A 241 -2.21 -6.69 -7.99
C TYR A 241 -3.69 -6.27 -7.94
N SER A 242 -4.48 -6.69 -8.92
CA SER A 242 -5.91 -6.40 -8.99
C SER A 242 -6.68 -6.93 -7.77
N ALA A 243 -6.33 -8.13 -7.29
CA ALA A 243 -6.93 -8.71 -6.08
C ALA A 243 -6.50 -7.99 -4.79
N LEU A 244 -5.27 -7.44 -4.74
CA LEU A 244 -4.73 -6.75 -3.57
C LEU A 244 -5.15 -5.27 -3.48
N CYS A 245 -5.38 -4.62 -4.62
CA CYS A 245 -5.74 -3.20 -4.71
C CYS A 245 -7.25 -2.93 -4.63
N HIS A 246 -8.06 -3.91 -4.20
CA HIS A 246 -9.46 -3.65 -3.85
C HIS A 246 -9.56 -2.44 -2.91
N ARG A 247 -10.52 -1.55 -3.19
CA ARG A 247 -10.80 -0.24 -2.55
C ARG A 247 -11.09 -0.35 -1.04
N GLU A 248 -10.14 -0.84 -0.28
CA GLU A 248 -10.15 -0.63 1.15
C GLU A 248 -9.87 0.86 1.36
N TYR A 249 -10.84 1.52 2.00
CA TYR A 249 -10.66 2.88 2.50
C TYR A 249 -10.70 4.03 1.48
N GLY A 250 -11.17 3.76 0.25
CA GLY A 250 -11.56 4.80 -0.70
C GLY A 250 -10.41 5.58 -1.33
N VAL A 251 -9.17 5.10 -1.24
CA VAL A 251 -8.03 5.62 -2.00
C VAL A 251 -7.76 4.68 -3.18
N GLU A 252 -7.85 5.19 -4.40
CA GLU A 252 -7.48 4.42 -5.58
C GLU A 252 -5.96 4.32 -5.68
N ASP A 253 -5.45 3.09 -5.83
CA ASP A 253 -4.05 2.87 -6.16
C ASP A 253 -3.78 3.23 -7.63
N CYS A 254 -2.50 3.44 -7.95
CA CYS A 254 -2.07 3.80 -9.30
C CYS A 254 -2.51 2.71 -10.31
N PRO A 255 -3.25 3.05 -11.37
CA PRO A 255 -3.58 2.07 -12.39
C PRO A 255 -2.33 1.44 -13.00
N ILE A 256 -2.37 0.15 -13.30
CA ILE A 256 -1.20 -0.62 -13.76
C ILE A 256 -0.55 -0.01 -15.01
N TYR A 257 -1.35 0.49 -15.95
CA TYR A 257 -0.84 1.13 -17.17
C TYR A 257 -0.09 2.45 -16.90
N ASN A 258 -0.25 3.05 -15.73
CA ASN A 258 0.50 4.24 -15.33
C ASN A 258 1.86 3.91 -14.70
N LEU A 259 2.15 2.63 -14.43
CA LEU A 259 3.45 2.22 -13.93
C LEU A 259 4.56 2.53 -14.94
N PRO A 260 5.80 2.78 -14.46
CA PRO A 260 6.93 3.08 -15.32
C PRO A 260 7.09 2.07 -16.46
N GLN A 261 7.35 2.59 -17.67
CA GLN A 261 7.55 1.85 -18.93
C GLN A 261 6.36 1.01 -19.41
N THR A 262 5.35 0.74 -18.57
CA THR A 262 4.27 -0.20 -18.86
C THR A 262 3.45 0.22 -20.06
N TYR A 263 2.98 1.47 -20.12
CA TYR A 263 2.26 2.00 -21.29
C TYR A 263 3.10 1.93 -22.58
N HIS A 264 4.39 2.29 -22.49
CA HIS A 264 5.29 2.34 -23.65
C HIS A 264 5.56 0.95 -24.21
N THR A 265 5.98 0.02 -23.33
CA THR A 265 6.24 -1.37 -23.68
C THR A 265 5.02 -1.98 -24.37
N ILE A 266 3.83 -1.86 -23.77
CA ILE A 266 2.61 -2.45 -24.34
C ILE A 266 2.34 -1.87 -25.74
N GLY A 267 2.47 -0.56 -25.91
CA GLY A 267 2.35 0.07 -27.23
C GLY A 267 3.37 -0.43 -28.25
N GLN A 268 4.57 -0.85 -27.84
CA GLN A 268 5.57 -1.40 -28.76
C GLN A 268 5.37 -2.87 -29.09
N VAL A 269 4.95 -3.68 -28.11
CA VAL A 269 4.90 -5.13 -28.27
C VAL A 269 3.55 -5.64 -28.77
N HIS A 270 2.49 -4.83 -28.71
CA HIS A 270 1.15 -5.27 -29.13
C HIS A 270 1.03 -5.60 -30.64
N ASP A 271 1.87 -4.99 -31.47
CA ASP A 271 1.89 -5.19 -32.93
C ASP A 271 2.86 -6.27 -33.40
N ILE A 272 3.51 -6.98 -32.47
CA ILE A 272 4.44 -8.05 -32.85
C ILE A 272 3.65 -9.25 -33.36
N THR A 273 3.99 -9.70 -34.57
CA THR A 273 3.49 -10.94 -35.14
C THR A 273 4.38 -12.10 -34.70
N PHE A 274 3.78 -13.26 -34.42
CA PHE A 274 4.50 -14.46 -34.00
C PHE A 274 4.22 -15.57 -35.02
N PRO A 275 5.16 -15.88 -35.94
CA PRO A 275 4.93 -16.83 -37.03
C PRO A 275 4.59 -18.24 -36.54
N ASP A 276 5.22 -18.67 -35.45
CA ASP A 276 4.99 -19.95 -34.77
C ASP A 276 4.50 -19.70 -33.33
N ASP A 277 3.27 -19.18 -33.19
CA ASP A 277 2.68 -18.83 -31.89
C ASP A 277 2.15 -20.03 -31.11
N ASN A 278 3.04 -20.95 -30.72
CA ASN A 278 2.71 -22.12 -29.90
C ASN A 278 2.16 -21.74 -28.51
N TYR A 279 2.32 -20.48 -28.09
CA TYR A 279 1.96 -20.00 -26.75
C TYR A 279 0.75 -19.05 -26.75
N ASN A 280 0.12 -18.82 -27.90
CA ASN A 280 -0.98 -17.87 -28.09
C ASN A 280 -0.66 -16.44 -27.59
N LEU A 281 0.59 -16.00 -27.74
CA LEU A 281 1.13 -14.71 -27.31
C LEU A 281 0.33 -13.54 -27.86
N GLU A 282 -0.02 -13.56 -29.15
CA GLU A 282 -0.76 -12.45 -29.76
C GLU A 282 -2.14 -12.30 -29.12
N THR A 283 -2.84 -13.42 -28.94
CA THR A 283 -4.17 -13.45 -28.31
C THR A 283 -4.10 -12.97 -26.86
N ARG A 284 -3.05 -13.37 -26.13
CA ARG A 284 -2.83 -12.97 -24.73
C ARG A 284 -2.51 -11.48 -24.59
N LEU A 285 -1.62 -10.95 -25.43
CA LEU A 285 -1.31 -9.52 -25.49
C LEU A 285 -2.57 -8.70 -25.80
N ARG A 286 -3.35 -9.07 -26.83
CA ARG A 286 -4.61 -8.39 -27.16
C ARG A 286 -5.60 -8.43 -25.99
N ARG A 287 -5.69 -9.55 -25.27
CA ARG A 287 -6.55 -9.67 -24.08
C ARG A 287 -6.10 -8.75 -22.95
N LEU A 288 -4.78 -8.64 -22.73
CA LEU A 288 -4.19 -7.75 -21.73
C LEU A 288 -4.45 -6.27 -22.09
N VAL A 289 -4.15 -5.88 -23.33
CA VAL A 289 -4.42 -4.53 -23.87
C VAL A 289 -5.89 -4.17 -23.72
N LYS A 290 -6.79 -5.05 -24.16
CA LYS A 290 -8.24 -4.84 -24.04
C LYS A 290 -8.66 -4.61 -22.59
N ARG A 291 -8.12 -5.37 -21.64
CA ARG A 291 -8.42 -5.21 -20.21
C ARG A 291 -7.96 -3.84 -19.70
N TRP A 292 -6.73 -3.44 -20.01
CA TRP A 292 -6.17 -2.18 -19.54
C TRP A 292 -6.76 -0.96 -20.26
N SER A 293 -7.23 -1.14 -21.50
CA SER A 293 -7.87 -0.08 -22.30
C SER A 293 -9.17 0.46 -21.69
N ALA A 294 -9.82 -0.31 -20.82
CA ALA A 294 -10.98 0.14 -20.06
C ALA A 294 -10.66 1.34 -19.16
N GLY A 295 -9.42 1.44 -18.65
CA GLY A 295 -8.91 2.57 -17.88
C GLY A 295 -8.03 3.55 -18.69
N CYS A 296 -7.48 3.12 -19.83
CA CYS A 296 -6.66 3.94 -20.71
C CYS A 296 -7.06 3.76 -22.20
N PRO A 297 -8.02 4.54 -22.71
CA PRO A 297 -8.53 4.38 -24.07
C PRO A 297 -7.46 4.47 -25.18
N PHE A 298 -6.37 5.18 -24.91
CA PHE A 298 -5.24 5.36 -25.85
C PHE A 298 -4.47 4.07 -26.14
N LEU A 299 -4.55 3.05 -25.27
CA LEU A 299 -3.98 1.73 -25.53
C LEU A 299 -4.65 1.01 -26.72
N ASN A 300 -5.90 1.36 -27.06
CA ASN A 300 -6.58 0.85 -28.26
C ASN A 300 -6.44 1.79 -29.47
N ALA A 301 -5.90 3.00 -29.32
CA ALA A 301 -5.84 3.98 -30.40
C ALA A 301 -4.83 3.62 -31.51
N GLY A 302 -3.99 2.60 -31.29
CA GLY A 302 -3.17 1.95 -32.32
C GLY A 302 -3.86 0.80 -33.06
N VAL A 303 -5.12 0.48 -32.73
CA VAL A 303 -5.87 -0.70 -33.25
C VAL A 303 -6.82 -0.34 -34.42
N ASN A 304 -6.60 0.79 -35.10
CA ASN A 304 -7.35 1.14 -36.32
C ASN A 304 -6.45 1.15 -37.56
#